data_AF-A0A9E6BRB9-F1
#
_entry.id   AF-A0A9E6BRB9-F1
#
_cell.length_a   1.000
_cell.length_b   1.000
_cell.length_c   1.000
_cell.angle_alpha   90.00
_cell.angle_beta   90.00
_cell.angle_gamma   90.00
#
_symmetry.space_group_name_H-M   'P 1'
#
loop_
_entity.id
_entity.type
_entity.pdbx_description
1 polymer ?
#
loop_
_entity_poly.entity_id
_entity_poly.type
_entity_poly.pdbx_seq_one_letter_code
_entity_poly.pdbx_strand_id
1 'polypeptide(L)'
;LGEFRHNAIASLEAGAGNNDAGALWKAAELAFASRKRNKLLIMISDGCPTECTFESLKRLVEDLTRRHGIVCVQVAVDQLEQIAFPHYVDLSVYSPDEAISRFGRLLIELTRSWR
;
A
#
# COMPACT_ATOMS: atom_id res chain seq x y z
N LEU A 1 -0.01 -0.35 -20.59
CA LEU A 1 -1.05 -1.00 -19.75
C LEU A 1 -0.89 -2.49 -19.98
N GLY A 2 -0.68 -3.27 -18.90
CA GLY A 2 0.13 -4.50 -18.88
C GLY A 2 -0.31 -5.67 -19.77
N GLU A 3 0.68 -6.48 -20.14
CA GLU A 3 0.48 -7.77 -20.81
C GLU A 3 -0.07 -8.81 -19.82
N PHE A 4 -1.38 -9.04 -19.84
CA PHE A 4 -2.08 -10.05 -19.04
C PHE A 4 -1.72 -11.51 -19.40
N ARG A 5 -0.77 -11.75 -20.31
CA ARG A 5 -0.39 -13.09 -20.78
C ARG A 5 0.89 -13.64 -20.17
N HIS A 6 1.66 -12.81 -19.47
CA HIS A 6 2.88 -13.23 -18.76
C HIS A 6 2.76 -12.80 -17.30
N ASN A 7 2.38 -13.74 -16.43
CA ASN A 7 2.45 -13.54 -14.98
C ASN A 7 3.92 -13.55 -14.56
N ALA A 8 4.62 -12.43 -14.74
CA ALA A 8 6.02 -12.23 -14.35
C ALA A 8 6.24 -12.28 -12.82
N ILE A 9 5.17 -12.44 -12.03
CA ILE A 9 5.23 -12.54 -10.57
C ILE A 9 6.02 -13.79 -10.15
N ALA A 10 5.87 -14.91 -10.86
CA ALA A 10 6.54 -16.17 -10.52
C ALA A 10 8.08 -16.11 -10.69
N SER A 11 8.60 -15.12 -11.41
CA SER A 11 10.05 -14.89 -11.58
C SER A 11 10.63 -13.83 -10.65
N LEU A 12 9.82 -13.23 -9.77
CA LEU A 12 10.31 -12.28 -8.78
C LEU A 12 10.85 -13.03 -7.57
N GLU A 13 12.11 -12.77 -7.22
CA GLU A 13 12.71 -13.23 -5.97
C GLU A 13 12.73 -12.08 -4.97
N ALA A 14 12.51 -12.39 -3.69
CA ALA A 14 12.62 -11.41 -2.63
C ALA A 14 14.10 -10.99 -2.48
N GLY A 15 14.38 -9.70 -2.63
CA GLY A 15 15.61 -9.10 -2.13
C GLY A 15 15.58 -9.03 -0.61
N ALA A 16 16.74 -9.15 0.06
CA ALA A 16 16.82 -8.91 1.49
C ALA A 16 16.62 -7.41 1.79
N GLY A 17 15.88 -7.10 2.87
CA GLY A 17 15.61 -5.74 3.33
C GLY A 17 14.33 -5.13 2.76
N ASN A 18 13.64 -4.32 3.56
CA ASN A 18 12.46 -3.56 3.13
C ASN A 18 12.61 -2.07 3.49
N ASN A 19 12.69 -1.22 2.47
CA ASN A 19 12.60 0.23 2.58
C ASN A 19 11.21 0.70 2.12
N ASP A 20 10.21 0.47 2.97
CA ASP A 20 8.82 0.83 2.70
C ASP A 20 8.65 2.31 2.36
N ALA A 21 9.42 3.20 3.01
CA ALA A 21 9.37 4.63 2.75
C ALA A 21 9.86 4.98 1.33
N GLY A 22 10.96 4.36 0.89
CA GLY A 22 11.48 4.52 -0.47
C GLY A 22 10.51 3.99 -1.53
N ALA A 23 9.95 2.80 -1.30
CA ALA A 23 8.96 2.19 -2.18
C ALA A 23 7.68 3.06 -2.29
N LEU A 24 7.17 3.53 -1.14
CA LEU A 24 5.99 4.39 -1.09
C LEU A 24 6.25 5.75 -1.77
N TRP A 25 7.41 6.37 -1.54
CA TRP A 25 7.78 7.61 -2.23
C TRP A 25 7.83 7.40 -3.74
N LYS A 26 8.42 6.29 -4.20
CA LYS A 26 8.49 6.01 -5.63
C LYS A 26 7.11 5.84 -6.26
N ALA A 27 6.20 5.15 -5.57
CA ALA A 27 4.81 5.04 -5.99
C ALA A 27 4.10 6.40 -6.00
N ALA A 28 4.38 7.27 -5.03
CA ALA A 28 3.86 8.63 -4.98
C ALA A 28 4.35 9.48 -6.17
N GLU A 29 5.62 9.40 -6.56
CA GLU A 29 6.14 10.09 -7.77
C GLU A 29 5.35 9.71 -9.03
N LEU A 30 5.11 8.41 -9.22
CA LEU A 30 4.31 7.91 -10.35
C LEU A 30 2.86 8.41 -10.27
N ALA A 31 2.29 8.43 -9.06
CA ALA A 31 0.95 8.94 -8.83
C ALA A 31 0.86 10.45 -9.12
N PHE A 32 1.87 11.25 -8.74
CA PHE A 32 1.97 12.67 -9.08
C PHE A 32 2.02 12.86 -10.60
N ALA A 33 2.83 12.07 -11.30
CA ALA A 33 2.97 12.15 -12.75
C ALA A 33 1.69 11.75 -13.52
N SER A 34 0.80 10.96 -12.91
CA SER A 34 -0.42 10.45 -13.56
C SER A 34 -1.46 11.51 -13.96
N ARG A 35 -1.35 12.75 -13.45
CA ARG A 35 -2.33 13.85 -13.59
C ARG A 35 -3.76 13.50 -13.15
N LYS A 36 -3.97 12.36 -12.48
CA LYS A 36 -5.28 11.97 -11.93
C LYS A 36 -5.58 12.81 -10.69
N ARG A 37 -6.83 13.28 -10.58
CA ARG A 37 -7.30 14.05 -9.42
C ARG A 37 -7.22 13.19 -8.15
N ASN A 38 -7.87 12.05 -8.19
CA ASN A 38 -7.95 11.11 -7.07
C ASN A 38 -6.84 10.07 -7.19
N LYS A 39 -6.14 9.79 -6.09
CA LYS A 39 -4.99 8.89 -6.03
C LYS A 39 -5.08 8.04 -4.77
N LEU A 40 -4.86 6.74 -4.92
CA LEU A 40 -4.82 5.75 -3.84
C LEU A 40 -3.52 4.97 -3.97
N LEU A 41 -2.74 4.95 -2.89
CA LEU A 41 -1.56 4.13 -2.76
C LEU A 41 -1.85 3.04 -1.73
N ILE A 42 -1.57 1.79 -2.10
CA ILE A 42 -1.82 0.61 -1.30
C ILE A 42 -0.47 -0.06 -1.06
N MET A 43 -0.04 -0.09 0.19
CA MET A 43 1.09 -0.91 0.61
C MET A 43 0.56 -2.28 1.04
N ILE A 44 1.10 -3.35 0.45
CA ILE A 44 0.83 -4.73 0.88
C ILE A 44 2.13 -5.23 1.52
N SER A 45 2.09 -5.56 2.81
CA SER A 45 3.29 -5.89 3.58
C SER A 45 3.05 -7.08 4.53
N ASP A 46 4.07 -7.90 4.71
CA ASP A 46 4.14 -9.02 5.65
C ASP A 46 5.03 -8.73 6.87
N GLY A 47 5.56 -7.50 7.00
CA GLY A 47 6.42 -7.13 8.13
C GLY A 47 6.67 -5.63 8.25
N CYS A 48 7.36 -5.26 9.34
CA CYS A 48 7.79 -3.89 9.58
C CYS A 48 9.02 -3.51 8.72
N PRO A 49 9.24 -2.22 8.44
CA PRO A 49 10.39 -1.78 7.65
C PRO A 49 11.71 -2.13 8.34
N THR A 50 12.70 -2.59 7.56
CA THR A 50 14.03 -2.95 8.09
C THR A 50 15.13 -1.99 7.66
N GLU A 51 14.92 -1.25 6.56
CA GLU A 51 15.90 -0.31 5.99
C GLU A 51 15.48 1.16 6.10
N CYS A 52 14.33 1.43 6.72
CA CYS A 52 13.94 2.77 7.14
C CYS A 52 13.31 2.72 8.53
N THR A 53 13.28 3.87 9.23
CA THR A 53 12.61 3.91 10.52
C THR A 53 11.09 4.01 10.35
N PHE A 54 10.35 3.46 11.31
CA PHE A 54 8.90 3.60 11.37
C PHE A 54 8.45 5.07 11.32
N GLU A 55 9.16 5.96 12.02
CA GLU A 55 8.83 7.40 12.05
C GLU A 55 9.01 8.04 10.68
N SER A 56 9.98 7.59 9.89
CA SER A 56 10.21 8.10 8.54
C SER A 56 9.06 7.70 7.62
N LEU A 57 8.62 6.45 7.68
CA LEU A 57 7.45 5.96 6.96
C LEU A 57 6.18 6.70 7.39
N LYS A 58 5.94 6.82 8.70
CA LYS A 58 4.76 7.51 9.25
C LYS A 58 4.70 8.98 8.80
N ARG A 59 5.81 9.71 8.90
CA ARG A 59 5.90 11.10 8.44
C ARG A 59 5.62 11.23 6.95
N LEU A 60 6.15 10.32 6.13
CA LEU A 60 5.88 10.29 4.71
C LEU A 60 4.38 10.08 4.43
N VAL A 61 3.75 9.12 5.09
CA VAL A 61 2.31 8.86 4.93
C VAL A 61 1.47 10.08 5.33
N GLU A 62 1.81 10.74 6.45
CA GLU A 62 1.15 11.96 6.88
C GLU A 62 1.29 13.10 5.86
N ASP A 63 2.49 13.26 5.27
CA ASP A 63 2.76 14.28 4.25
C ASP A 63 1.97 14.02 2.96
N LEU A 64 2.02 12.80 2.44
CA LEU A 64 1.26 12.38 1.25
C LEU A 64 -0.25 12.56 1.44
N THR A 65 -0.76 12.22 2.62
CA THR A 65 -2.18 12.35 2.93
C THR A 65 -2.60 13.82 3.06
N ARG A 66 -1.88 14.60 3.89
CA ARG A 66 -2.30 15.96 4.25
C ARG A 66 -1.94 17.00 3.19
N ARG A 67 -0.74 16.93 2.61
CA ARG A 67 -0.27 17.94 1.65
C ARG A 67 -0.67 17.63 0.22
N HIS A 68 -0.74 16.34 -0.12
CA HIS A 68 -0.99 15.92 -1.50
C HIS A 68 -2.37 15.32 -1.74
N GLY A 69 -3.17 15.12 -0.67
CA GLY A 69 -4.50 14.55 -0.77
C GLY A 69 -4.52 13.12 -1.32
N ILE A 70 -3.40 12.39 -1.19
CA ILE A 70 -3.30 10.99 -1.60
C ILE A 70 -3.87 10.12 -0.48
N VAL A 71 -4.78 9.21 -0.82
CA VAL A 71 -5.25 8.19 0.13
C VAL A 71 -4.18 7.12 0.25
N CYS A 72 -3.60 6.95 1.44
CA CYS A 72 -2.62 5.91 1.74
C CYS A 72 -3.27 4.80 2.56
N VAL A 73 -3.14 3.56 2.10
CA VAL A 73 -3.63 2.34 2.76
C VAL A 73 -2.48 1.38 3.02
N GLN A 74 -2.56 0.66 4.14
CA GLN A 74 -1.76 -0.53 4.40
C GLN A 74 -2.65 -1.76 4.52
N VAL A 75 -2.25 -2.82 3.83
CA VAL A 75 -2.85 -4.15 3.87
C VAL A 75 -1.79 -5.09 4.38
N ALA A 76 -1.98 -5.58 5.60
CA ALA A 76 -1.06 -6.53 6.19
C ALA A 76 -1.46 -7.96 5.80
N VAL A 77 -0.49 -8.78 5.40
CA VAL A 77 -0.68 -10.22 5.16
C VAL A 77 -0.02 -11.09 6.23
N ASP A 78 0.63 -10.45 7.20
CA ASP A 78 1.08 -11.01 8.48
C ASP A 78 0.94 -9.93 9.58
N GLN A 79 1.09 -10.29 10.85
CA GLN A 79 0.94 -9.34 11.97
C GLN A 79 2.01 -8.26 11.94
N LEU A 80 1.57 -6.99 12.01
CA LEU A 80 2.46 -5.84 12.13
C LEU A 80 2.46 -5.30 13.56
N GLU A 81 3.65 -5.04 14.10
CA GLU A 81 3.80 -4.45 15.44
C GLU A 81 3.39 -2.97 15.47
N GLN A 82 3.60 -2.25 14.36
CA GLN A 82 3.36 -0.81 14.28
C GLN A 82 2.64 -0.44 12.98
N ILE A 83 1.64 0.43 13.09
CA ILE A 83 0.79 0.84 11.97
C ILE A 83 1.09 2.31 11.63
N ALA A 84 1.66 2.55 10.45
CA ALA A 84 2.01 3.88 9.96
C ALA A 84 0.89 4.56 9.15
N PHE A 85 -0.09 3.77 8.69
CA PHE A 85 -1.10 4.22 7.73
C PHE A 85 -2.45 4.52 8.40
N PRO A 86 -3.15 5.59 7.97
CA PRO A 86 -4.45 5.96 8.54
C PRO A 86 -5.56 4.96 8.20
N HIS A 87 -5.39 4.24 7.10
CA HIS A 87 -6.27 3.18 6.66
C HIS A 87 -5.48 1.87 6.68
N TYR A 88 -5.94 0.92 7.49
CA TYR A 88 -5.25 -0.33 7.74
C TYR A 88 -6.24 -1.49 7.75
N VAL A 89 -5.83 -2.62 7.16
CA VAL A 89 -6.52 -3.90 7.34
C VAL A 89 -5.49 -5.00 7.52
N ASP A 90 -5.73 -5.85 8.52
CA ASP A 90 -5.00 -7.11 8.70
C ASP A 90 -5.77 -8.22 7.97
N LEU A 91 -5.14 -8.84 6.98
CA LEU A 91 -5.71 -9.95 6.22
C LEU A 91 -5.15 -11.32 6.62
N SER A 92 -4.14 -11.36 7.51
CA SER A 92 -3.41 -12.59 7.88
C SER A 92 -4.29 -13.63 8.59
N VAL A 93 -5.35 -13.16 9.25
CA VAL A 93 -6.25 -14.00 10.06
C VAL A 93 -7.41 -14.60 9.27
N TYR A 94 -7.57 -14.27 7.99
CA TYR A 94 -8.71 -14.67 7.19
C TYR A 94 -8.35 -15.72 6.15
N SER A 95 -9.33 -16.52 5.74
CA SER A 95 -9.20 -17.36 4.55
C SER A 95 -8.99 -16.49 3.30
N PRO A 96 -8.36 -17.01 2.22
CA PRO A 96 -8.14 -16.25 0.99
C PRO A 96 -9.43 -15.59 0.43
N ASP A 97 -10.55 -16.32 0.40
CA ASP A 97 -11.82 -15.80 -0.10
C ASP A 97 -12.35 -14.63 0.74
N GLU A 98 -12.24 -14.73 2.07
CA GLU A 98 -12.64 -13.66 2.97
C GLU A 98 -11.69 -12.46 2.88
N ALA A 99 -10.38 -12.70 2.77
CA ALA A 99 -9.38 -11.67 2.60
C ALA A 99 -9.63 -10.85 1.32
N ILE A 100 -9.94 -11.53 0.21
CA ILE A 100 -10.29 -10.90 -1.08
C ILE A 100 -11.55 -10.03 -0.93
N SER A 101 -12.60 -10.56 -0.30
CA SER A 101 -13.85 -9.82 -0.07
C SER A 101 -13.61 -8.56 0.76
N ARG A 102 -12.84 -8.67 1.86
CA ARG A 102 -12.52 -7.55 2.75
C ARG A 102 -11.66 -6.50 2.05
N PHE A 103 -10.65 -6.92 1.29
CA PHE A 103 -9.85 -6.02 0.48
C PHE A 103 -10.71 -5.27 -0.54
N GLY A 104 -11.59 -5.97 -1.26
CA GLY A 104 -12.52 -5.35 -2.21
C GLY A 104 -13.44 -4.31 -1.55
N ARG A 105 -13.98 -4.62 -0.36
CA ARG A 105 -14.81 -3.68 0.41
C ARG A 105 -14.04 -2.44 0.83
N LEU A 106 -12.81 -2.60 1.32
CA LEU A 106 -11.93 -1.48 1.66
C LEU A 106 -11.73 -0.53 0.47
N LEU A 107 -11.47 -1.07 -0.72
CA LEU A 107 -11.33 -0.25 -1.93
C LEU A 107 -12.60 0.53 -2.26
N ILE A 108 -13.77 -0.12 -2.18
CA ILE A 108 -15.07 0.54 -2.42
C ILE A 108 -15.30 1.67 -1.42
N GLU A 109 -15.00 1.46 -0.14
CA GLU A 109 -15.18 2.45 0.91
C GLU A 109 -14.26 3.66 0.71
N LEU A 110 -12.98 3.44 0.43
CA LEU A 110 -11.99 4.52 0.25
C LEU A 110 -12.20 5.34 -1.02
N THR A 111 -12.78 4.74 -2.05
CA THR A 111 -13.01 5.39 -3.34
C THR A 111 -14.44 5.89 -3.52
N ARG A 112 -15.28 5.78 -2.47
CA ARG A 112 -16.71 6.12 -2.54
C ARG A 112 -16.97 7.55 -2.99
N SER A 113 -16.14 8.51 -2.57
CA SER A 113 -16.27 9.93 -2.89
C SER A 113 -15.66 10.34 -4.24
N TRP A 114 -15.10 9.39 -5.00
CA TRP A 114 -14.42 9.67 -6.26
C TRP A 114 -15.36 9.68 -7.48
N ARG A 115 -16.66 9.45 -7.24
CA ARG A 115 -17.72 9.47 -8.22
C ARG A 115 -18.12 10.90 -8.61
#